data_AF-D8PUC8-F1
#
_entry.id   AF-D8PUC8-F1
#
_cell.length_a   1.000
_cell.length_b   1.000
_cell.length_c   1.000
_cell.angle_alpha   90.00
_cell.angle_beta   90.00
_cell.angle_gamma   90.00
#
_symmetry.space_group_name_H-M   'P 1'
#
loop_
_entity.id
_entity.type
_entity.pdbx_description
1 polymer ?
#
loop_
_entity_poly.entity_id
_entity_poly.type
_entity_poly.pdbx_seq_one_letter_code
_entity_poly.pdbx_strand_id
1 'polypeptide(L)'
;MSRAAFRLSRTTRTILYSTLVANAGVGVYAYKEVRRLERAYPEHSPPPSSPLRTPTASGPDWYAPNREIYSPDGEAVEFYARVPADLLPRDLKEASRAWADACLRSRLMRLEGDLISKSAGKENREPHWETGEEVVGGALTIVHPPDENGYALYKWRLPAEPVEFFEKIARWGYPWRLMEGGRHETVVKLSEDPETVLVGFSAGHDYHLFGGDGKVIPQWVERAHRAYGRLVLEEGVKELYRRAGKEPPK
;
A
#
# COMPACT_ATOMS: atom_id res chain seq x y z
N MET A 1 49.80 24.14 -14.32
CA MET A 1 48.51 24.25 -13.61
C MET A 1 48.42 23.13 -12.58
N SER A 2 48.56 23.44 -11.29
CA SER A 2 48.62 22.45 -10.19
C SER A 2 47.21 22.08 -9.75
N ARG A 3 46.84 20.78 -9.80
CA ARG A 3 45.59 20.26 -9.21
C ARG A 3 45.75 20.23 -7.71
N ALA A 4 45.17 21.19 -7.00
CA ALA A 4 45.05 21.12 -5.54
C ALA A 4 44.18 19.92 -5.17
N ALA A 5 44.78 18.88 -4.58
CA ALA A 5 44.05 17.75 -4.04
C ALA A 5 43.26 18.20 -2.80
N PHE A 6 41.93 18.23 -2.90
CA PHE A 6 41.05 18.62 -1.80
C PHE A 6 41.16 17.57 -0.68
N ARG A 7 41.93 17.87 0.37
CA ARG A 7 42.15 16.97 1.51
C ARG A 7 41.02 17.15 2.51
N LEU A 8 40.00 16.29 2.45
CA LEU A 8 38.91 16.29 3.44
C LEU A 8 39.45 16.14 4.86
N SER A 9 38.93 16.95 5.79
CA SER A 9 39.30 16.89 7.21
C SER A 9 38.97 15.51 7.82
N ARG A 10 39.65 15.14 8.93
CA ARG A 10 39.34 13.91 9.66
C ARG A 10 37.87 13.84 10.07
N THR A 11 37.31 14.96 10.55
CA THR A 11 35.89 15.06 10.94
C THR A 11 34.95 14.82 9.76
N THR A 12 35.24 15.42 8.60
CA THR A 12 34.44 15.23 7.38
C THR A 12 34.46 13.77 6.92
N ARG A 13 35.62 13.11 7.00
CA ARG A 13 35.74 11.68 6.69
C ARG A 13 34.95 10.82 7.67
N THR A 14 35.04 11.09 8.97
CA THR A 14 34.29 10.34 9.99
C THR A 14 32.78 10.46 9.76
N ILE A 15 32.26 11.67 9.52
CA ILE A 15 30.84 11.89 9.23
C ILE A 15 30.42 11.12 7.96
N LEU A 16 31.18 11.23 6.88
CA LEU A 16 30.90 10.52 5.64
C LEU A 16 30.87 9.00 5.84
N TYR A 17 31.85 8.44 6.56
CA TYR A 17 31.89 7.01 6.85
C TYR A 17 30.76 6.56 7.77
N SER A 18 30.43 7.33 8.82
CA SER A 18 29.31 6.99 9.70
C SER A 18 27.98 7.03 8.96
N THR A 19 27.76 8.04 8.11
CA THR A 19 26.56 8.14 7.28
C THR A 19 26.48 6.99 6.27
N LEU A 20 27.60 6.63 5.64
CA LEU A 20 27.64 5.52 4.69
C LEU A 20 27.36 4.17 5.37
N VAL A 21 27.95 3.90 6.53
CA VAL A 21 27.71 2.67 7.30
C VAL A 21 26.26 2.61 7.80
N ALA A 22 25.73 3.72 8.31
CA ALA A 22 24.33 3.77 8.75
C ALA A 22 23.36 3.50 7.60
N ASN A 23 23.53 4.18 6.45
CA ASN A 23 22.69 3.97 5.28
C ASN A 23 22.83 2.57 4.68
N ALA A 24 24.06 2.01 4.66
CA ALA A 24 24.28 0.63 4.23
C ALA A 24 23.57 -0.36 5.15
N GLY A 25 23.64 -0.15 6.48
CA GLY A 25 22.93 -0.96 7.46
C GLY A 25 21.42 -0.92 7.26
N VAL A 26 20.83 0.27 7.10
CA VAL A 26 19.40 0.46 6.80
C VAL A 26 19.02 -0.21 5.48
N GLY A 27 19.83 -0.04 4.43
CA GLY A 27 19.59 -0.66 3.13
C GLY A 27 19.63 -2.18 3.17
N VAL A 28 20.59 -2.76 3.90
CA VAL A 28 20.68 -4.22 4.11
C VAL A 28 19.48 -4.73 4.91
N TYR A 29 19.08 -4.01 5.97
CA TYR A 29 17.89 -4.36 6.74
C TYR A 29 16.63 -4.34 5.90
N ALA A 30 16.37 -3.24 5.18
CA ALA A 30 15.24 -3.11 4.28
C ALA A 30 15.22 -4.20 3.22
N TYR A 31 16.38 -4.51 2.61
CA TYR A 31 16.47 -5.60 1.63
C TYR A 31 16.12 -6.96 2.24
N LYS A 32 16.67 -7.28 3.43
CA LYS A 32 16.38 -8.54 4.12
C LYS A 32 14.91 -8.65 4.50
N GLU A 33 14.31 -7.55 4.93
CA GLU A 33 12.92 -7.51 5.36
C GLU A 33 11.97 -7.64 4.17
N VAL A 34 12.21 -6.94 3.07
CA VAL A 34 11.49 -7.14 1.80
C VAL A 34 11.55 -8.60 1.36
N ARG A 35 12.74 -9.21 1.41
CA ARG A 35 12.92 -10.64 1.07
C ARG A 35 12.20 -11.59 2.03
N ARG A 36 12.08 -11.23 3.31
CA ARG A 36 11.32 -12.01 4.30
C ARG A 36 9.84 -11.95 3.97
N LEU A 37 9.30 -10.75 3.75
CA LEU A 37 7.90 -10.52 3.36
C LEU A 37 7.56 -11.22 2.05
N GLU A 38 8.41 -11.13 1.02
CA GLU A 38 8.23 -11.83 -0.26
C GLU A 38 8.06 -13.35 -0.09
N ARG A 39 8.77 -13.94 0.87
CA ARG A 39 8.70 -15.38 1.16
C ARG A 39 7.51 -15.75 2.02
N ALA A 40 7.16 -14.91 3.00
CA ALA A 40 6.03 -15.14 3.90
C ALA A 40 4.68 -14.98 3.19
N TYR A 41 4.60 -14.01 2.26
CA TYR A 41 3.37 -13.62 1.58
C TYR A 41 3.61 -13.59 0.06
N PRO A 42 3.71 -14.75 -0.61
CA PRO A 42 3.85 -14.81 -2.06
C PRO A 42 2.61 -14.24 -2.75
N GLU A 43 2.78 -13.79 -4.00
CA GLU A 43 1.67 -13.34 -4.85
C GLU A 43 0.74 -14.53 -5.16
N HIS A 44 -0.56 -14.32 -5.01
CA HIS A 44 -1.53 -15.37 -5.30
C HIS A 44 -1.73 -15.55 -6.81
N SER A 45 -1.86 -16.80 -7.25
CA SER A 45 -2.16 -17.21 -8.64
C SER A 45 -3.22 -18.30 -8.58
N PRO A 46 -4.28 -18.31 -9.43
CA PRO A 46 -4.50 -17.52 -10.65
C PRO A 46 -4.71 -16.02 -10.38
N PRO A 47 -4.60 -15.17 -11.42
CA PRO A 47 -4.81 -13.73 -11.30
C PRO A 47 -6.10 -13.38 -10.54
N PRO A 48 -6.08 -12.35 -9.69
CA PRO A 48 -7.15 -12.13 -8.72
C PRO A 48 -8.50 -11.89 -9.40
N SER A 49 -9.59 -12.39 -8.81
CA SER A 49 -10.98 -12.05 -9.19
C SER A 49 -11.44 -10.70 -8.60
N SER A 50 -10.47 -9.85 -8.24
CA SER A 50 -10.66 -8.64 -7.46
C SER A 50 -11.33 -7.53 -8.28
N PRO A 51 -12.25 -6.74 -7.68
CA PRO A 51 -12.81 -5.55 -8.30
C PRO A 51 -11.75 -4.49 -8.67
N LEU A 52 -10.52 -4.60 -8.14
CA LEU A 52 -9.38 -3.76 -8.53
C LEU A 52 -9.04 -3.88 -10.02
N ARG A 53 -9.35 -5.01 -10.65
CA ARG A 53 -9.10 -5.25 -12.08
C ARG A 53 -10.13 -4.66 -13.00
N THR A 54 -11.32 -4.33 -12.50
CA THR A 54 -12.25 -3.52 -13.28
C THR A 54 -11.59 -2.14 -13.38
N PRO A 55 -11.23 -1.67 -14.60
CA PRO A 55 -10.86 -0.28 -14.77
C PRO A 55 -11.98 0.55 -14.16
N THR A 56 -11.67 1.69 -13.54
CA THR A 56 -12.72 2.63 -13.17
C THR A 56 -13.28 3.21 -14.48
N ALA A 57 -14.07 2.42 -15.21
CA ALA A 57 -14.78 2.86 -16.38
C ALA A 57 -15.87 3.79 -15.86
N SER A 58 -15.61 5.10 -15.99
CA SER A 58 -16.63 6.15 -15.92
C SER A 58 -17.40 6.24 -14.60
N GLY A 59 -16.76 6.83 -13.58
CA GLY A 59 -17.44 7.63 -12.56
C GLY A 59 -16.88 9.06 -12.61
N PRO A 60 -17.63 10.10 -12.19
CA PRO A 60 -17.13 11.48 -12.22
C PRO A 60 -15.87 11.58 -11.37
N ASP A 61 -14.72 11.62 -12.03
CA ASP A 61 -13.45 11.65 -11.34
C ASP A 61 -13.16 13.08 -10.90
N TRP A 62 -12.98 13.27 -9.59
CA TRP A 62 -12.94 14.60 -8.96
C TRP A 62 -11.71 15.45 -9.35
N TYR A 63 -10.76 14.89 -10.09
CA TYR A 63 -9.57 15.61 -10.56
C TYR A 63 -9.84 16.43 -11.83
N ALA A 64 -10.56 15.80 -12.75
CA ALA A 64 -11.01 16.38 -14.00
C ALA A 64 -12.02 15.37 -14.57
N PRO A 65 -13.26 15.77 -14.86
CA PRO A 65 -14.32 14.85 -15.33
C PRO A 65 -14.05 14.17 -16.69
N ASN A 66 -12.83 14.23 -17.25
CA ASN A 66 -12.47 13.76 -18.59
C ASN A 66 -11.09 13.05 -18.67
N ARG A 67 -10.55 12.50 -17.57
CA ARG A 67 -9.29 11.75 -17.61
C ARG A 67 -9.58 10.24 -17.65
N GLU A 68 -9.14 9.58 -18.72
CA GLU A 68 -9.13 8.13 -18.79
C GLU A 68 -8.03 7.59 -17.86
N ILE A 69 -8.44 6.79 -16.88
CA ILE A 69 -7.54 6.08 -15.96
C ILE A 69 -7.53 4.62 -16.36
N TYR A 70 -6.34 4.02 -16.33
CA TYR A 70 -6.17 2.58 -16.49
C TYR A 70 -5.34 2.01 -15.34
N SER A 71 -5.59 0.75 -15.02
CA SER A 71 -4.73 -0.06 -14.16
C SER A 71 -4.06 -1.11 -15.05
N PRO A 72 -2.73 -1.10 -15.18
CA PRO A 72 -2.03 -2.02 -16.08
C PRO A 72 -2.30 -3.49 -15.71
N ASP A 73 -2.42 -4.34 -16.73
CA ASP A 73 -2.64 -5.77 -16.53
C ASP A 73 -1.50 -6.40 -15.70
N GLY A 74 -1.87 -7.07 -14.61
CA GLY A 74 -0.92 -7.76 -13.73
C GLY A 74 -0.26 -6.88 -12.65
N GLU A 75 -0.59 -5.58 -12.57
CA GLU A 75 -0.14 -4.72 -11.47
C GLU A 75 -0.98 -4.87 -10.20
N ALA A 76 -2.27 -5.16 -10.36
CA ALA A 76 -3.11 -5.55 -9.24
C ALA A 76 -2.61 -6.89 -8.67
N VAL A 77 -2.07 -6.83 -7.45
CA VAL A 77 -1.55 -7.98 -6.71
C VAL A 77 -2.35 -8.24 -5.46
N GLU A 78 -2.37 -9.50 -5.05
CA GLU A 78 -3.10 -9.96 -3.87
C GLU A 78 -2.19 -10.85 -3.02
N PHE A 79 -2.21 -10.61 -1.71
CA PHE A 79 -1.45 -11.35 -0.71
C PHE A 79 -2.40 -11.93 0.32
N TYR A 80 -2.14 -13.16 0.78
CA TYR A 80 -2.96 -13.83 1.79
C TYR A 80 -2.13 -14.29 2.99
N ALA A 81 -2.77 -14.24 4.16
CA ALA A 81 -2.33 -14.90 5.37
C ALA A 81 -3.43 -15.86 5.83
N ARG A 82 -3.03 -17.05 6.27
CA ARG A 82 -3.93 -17.97 6.96
C ARG A 82 -3.91 -17.67 8.45
N VAL A 83 -5.09 -17.44 9.02
CA VAL A 83 -5.26 -17.17 10.45
C VAL A 83 -6.26 -18.15 11.06
N PRO A 84 -6.18 -18.44 12.37
CA PRO A 84 -7.21 -19.20 13.06
C PRO A 84 -8.58 -18.54 12.92
N ALA A 85 -9.62 -19.33 12.65
CA ALA A 85 -10.98 -18.83 12.46
C ALA A 85 -11.52 -18.09 13.69
N ASP A 86 -11.05 -18.45 14.89
CA ASP A 86 -11.45 -17.83 16.15
C ASP A 86 -10.87 -16.43 16.40
N LEU A 87 -10.01 -15.92 15.50
CA LEU A 87 -9.58 -14.52 15.52
C LEU A 87 -10.60 -13.56 14.92
N LEU A 88 -11.59 -14.08 14.18
CA LEU A 88 -12.58 -13.29 13.49
C LEU A 88 -14.00 -13.74 13.88
N PRO A 89 -15.00 -12.84 13.79
CA PRO A 89 -16.40 -13.21 13.83
C PRO A 89 -16.74 -14.28 12.77
N ARG A 90 -17.78 -15.08 13.04
CA ARG A 90 -18.27 -16.08 12.08
C ARG A 90 -19.08 -15.46 10.95
N ASP A 91 -19.76 -14.35 11.22
CA ASP A 91 -20.45 -13.58 10.20
C ASP A 91 -19.43 -12.91 9.26
N LEU A 92 -19.60 -13.09 7.96
CA LEU A 92 -18.59 -12.66 6.97
C LEU A 92 -18.49 -11.13 6.88
N LYS A 93 -19.59 -10.41 7.09
CA LYS A 93 -19.59 -8.94 7.10
C LYS A 93 -18.88 -8.41 8.34
N GLU A 94 -19.15 -8.99 9.50
CA GLU A 94 -18.43 -8.65 10.73
C GLU A 94 -16.95 -9.04 10.66
N ALA A 95 -16.62 -10.18 10.04
CA ALA A 95 -15.24 -10.61 9.80
C ALA A 95 -14.51 -9.65 8.86
N SER A 96 -15.15 -9.27 7.74
CA SER A 96 -14.63 -8.26 6.82
C SER A 96 -14.34 -6.95 7.53
N ARG A 97 -15.28 -6.48 8.37
CA ARG A 97 -15.11 -5.26 9.16
C ARG A 97 -13.98 -5.39 10.18
N ALA A 98 -13.88 -6.51 10.89
CA ALA A 98 -12.83 -6.75 11.86
C ALA A 98 -11.45 -6.79 11.19
N TRP A 99 -11.35 -7.40 10.01
CA TRP A 99 -10.11 -7.45 9.23
C TRP A 99 -9.70 -6.07 8.70
N ALA A 100 -10.65 -5.36 8.07
CA ALA A 100 -10.47 -4.01 7.58
C ALA A 100 -10.01 -3.06 8.70
N ASP A 101 -10.67 -3.12 9.86
CA ASP A 101 -10.31 -2.32 11.04
C ASP A 101 -8.93 -2.72 11.59
N ALA A 102 -8.58 -4.01 11.59
CA ALA A 102 -7.25 -4.47 12.02
C ALA A 102 -6.14 -3.92 11.10
N CYS A 103 -6.37 -3.85 9.79
CA CYS A 103 -5.42 -3.25 8.85
C CYS A 103 -5.25 -1.75 9.13
N LEU A 104 -6.34 -0.98 9.14
CA LEU A 104 -6.33 0.47 9.30
C LEU A 104 -5.82 0.92 10.69
N ARG A 105 -6.00 0.10 11.72
CA ARG A 105 -5.54 0.41 13.09
C ARG A 105 -4.26 -0.29 13.50
N SER A 106 -3.62 -0.98 12.56
CA SER A 106 -2.29 -1.53 12.78
C SER A 106 -1.30 -0.43 13.20
N ARG A 107 -0.20 -0.80 13.86
CA ARG A 107 0.80 0.18 14.33
C ARG A 107 1.33 1.03 13.18
N LEU A 108 1.60 0.40 12.04
CA LEU A 108 2.05 1.06 10.82
C LEU A 108 1.04 2.12 10.36
N MET A 109 -0.22 1.73 10.17
CA MET A 109 -1.25 2.63 9.65
C MET A 109 -1.59 3.77 10.62
N ARG A 110 -1.55 3.54 11.93
CA ARG A 110 -1.72 4.63 12.91
C ARG A 110 -0.59 5.66 12.81
N LEU A 111 0.66 5.21 12.72
CA LEU A 111 1.80 6.11 12.60
C LEU A 111 1.72 6.94 11.30
N GLU A 112 1.36 6.30 10.19
CA GLU A 112 1.17 7.01 8.92
C GLU A 112 -0.01 7.96 8.96
N GLY A 113 -1.15 7.52 9.48
CA GLY A 113 -2.33 8.35 9.67
C GLY A 113 -2.03 9.59 10.50
N ASP A 114 -1.29 9.44 11.61
CA ASP A 114 -0.92 10.56 12.47
C ASP A 114 0.04 11.55 11.79
N LEU A 115 0.98 11.06 10.98
CA LEU A 115 1.89 11.91 10.21
C LEU A 115 1.13 12.67 9.11
N ILE A 116 0.27 11.98 8.38
CA ILE A 116 -0.52 12.55 7.28
C ILE A 116 -1.51 13.56 7.85
N SER A 117 -2.24 13.21 8.91
CA SER A 117 -3.14 14.10 9.67
C SER A 117 -2.49 15.42 10.06
N LYS A 118 -1.27 15.36 10.61
CA LYS A 118 -0.52 16.58 10.99
C LYS A 118 -0.17 17.44 9.79
N SER A 119 0.20 16.83 8.67
CA SER A 119 0.54 17.57 7.45
C SER A 119 -0.69 18.14 6.73
N ALA A 120 -1.82 17.42 6.76
CA ALA A 120 -3.05 17.77 6.08
C ALA A 120 -4.02 18.61 6.93
N GLY A 121 -3.77 18.75 8.23
CA GLY A 121 -4.68 19.40 9.18
C GLY A 121 -5.98 18.62 9.40
N LYS A 122 -5.98 17.31 9.17
CA LYS A 122 -7.14 16.42 9.31
C LYS A 122 -7.02 15.56 10.57
N GLU A 123 -8.13 15.18 11.18
CA GLU A 123 -8.12 14.25 12.31
C GLU A 123 -8.06 12.79 11.85
N ASN A 124 -7.27 11.98 12.56
CA ASN A 124 -7.22 10.54 12.36
C ASN A 124 -8.33 9.88 13.20
N ARG A 125 -9.55 9.81 12.65
CA ARG A 125 -10.73 9.31 13.36
C ARG A 125 -10.96 7.82 13.11
N GLU A 126 -11.76 7.23 14.00
CA GLU A 126 -12.27 5.88 13.80
C GLU A 126 -13.25 5.86 12.62
N PRO A 127 -13.18 4.85 11.73
CA PRO A 127 -14.07 4.75 10.58
C PRO A 127 -15.50 4.41 11.01
N HIS A 128 -16.47 5.17 10.51
CA HIS A 128 -17.89 4.84 10.55
C HIS A 128 -18.31 3.82 9.49
N TRP A 129 -17.42 3.55 8.52
CA TRP A 129 -17.62 2.62 7.41
C TRP A 129 -18.68 3.09 6.44
N GLU A 130 -18.65 4.37 6.10
CA GLU A 130 -19.53 4.98 5.11
C GLU A 130 -18.78 5.22 3.79
N THR A 131 -19.45 5.03 2.66
CA THR A 131 -18.86 5.34 1.34
C THR A 131 -18.54 6.84 1.24
N GLY A 132 -17.32 7.15 0.81
CA GLY A 132 -16.80 8.51 0.71
C GLY A 132 -16.11 9.01 1.98
N GLU A 133 -16.17 8.25 3.09
CA GLU A 133 -15.47 8.59 4.31
C GLU A 133 -13.95 8.54 4.12
N GLU A 134 -13.26 9.53 4.67
CA GLU A 134 -11.80 9.62 4.68
C GLU A 134 -11.22 8.97 5.93
N VAL A 135 -10.23 8.09 5.77
CA VAL A 135 -9.55 7.36 6.84
C VAL A 135 -8.03 7.50 6.75
N VAL A 136 -7.31 7.13 7.80
CA VAL A 136 -5.83 7.24 7.88
C VAL A 136 -5.37 8.68 7.62
N GLY A 137 -5.94 9.62 8.38
CA GLY A 137 -5.64 11.05 8.24
C GLY A 137 -6.02 11.68 6.90
N GLY A 138 -6.94 11.05 6.15
CA GLY A 138 -7.36 11.48 4.81
C GLY A 138 -6.51 10.93 3.67
N ALA A 139 -5.62 9.97 3.94
CA ALA A 139 -4.83 9.29 2.91
C ALA A 139 -5.67 8.36 2.05
N LEU A 140 -6.69 7.73 2.65
CA LEU A 140 -7.57 6.76 2.00
C LEU A 140 -9.01 7.25 2.07
N THR A 141 -9.80 6.94 1.04
CA THR A 141 -11.25 7.13 0.99
C THR A 141 -11.91 5.78 0.85
N ILE A 142 -12.94 5.50 1.66
CA ILE A 142 -13.73 4.27 1.55
C ILE A 142 -14.58 4.34 0.27
N VAL A 143 -14.33 3.44 -0.67
CA VAL A 143 -15.15 3.29 -1.89
C VAL A 143 -16.25 2.26 -1.67
N HIS A 144 -15.90 1.17 -0.99
CA HIS A 144 -16.82 0.10 -0.66
C HIS A 144 -16.58 -0.31 0.79
N PRO A 145 -17.53 -0.09 1.71
CA PRO A 145 -17.38 -0.52 3.09
C PRO A 145 -17.41 -2.06 3.21
N PRO A 146 -16.94 -2.61 4.33
CA PRO A 146 -17.05 -4.04 4.62
C PRO A 146 -18.49 -4.55 4.48
N ASP A 147 -18.69 -5.61 3.69
CA ASP A 147 -20.00 -6.19 3.41
C ASP A 147 -20.03 -7.72 3.51
N GLU A 148 -21.16 -8.30 3.13
CA GLU A 148 -21.41 -9.75 3.12
C GLU A 148 -20.59 -10.51 2.06
N ASN A 149 -19.99 -9.81 1.10
CA ASN A 149 -19.07 -10.42 0.13
C ASN A 149 -17.65 -10.58 0.70
N GLY A 150 -17.40 -10.11 1.92
CA GLY A 150 -16.15 -10.37 2.63
C GLY A 150 -15.02 -9.42 2.26
N TYR A 151 -15.29 -8.24 1.69
CA TYR A 151 -14.24 -7.30 1.32
C TYR A 151 -14.57 -5.85 1.65
N ALA A 152 -13.53 -5.01 1.70
CA ALA A 152 -13.63 -3.56 1.74
C ALA A 152 -12.64 -2.96 0.75
N LEU A 153 -13.05 -1.86 0.09
CA LEU A 153 -12.28 -1.18 -0.96
C LEU A 153 -12.00 0.26 -0.56
N TYR A 154 -10.74 0.64 -0.71
CA TYR A 154 -10.24 1.99 -0.47
C TYR A 154 -9.63 2.54 -1.74
N LYS A 155 -9.77 3.85 -1.94
CA LYS A 155 -9.05 4.60 -2.98
C LYS A 155 -8.13 5.61 -2.31
N TRP A 156 -6.97 5.83 -2.90
CA TRP A 156 -6.03 6.86 -2.48
C TRP A 156 -5.55 7.63 -3.70
N ARG A 157 -5.00 8.83 -3.45
CA ARG A 157 -4.58 9.75 -4.51
C ARG A 157 -3.24 10.37 -4.18
N LEU A 158 -2.46 10.62 -5.22
CA LEU A 158 -1.31 11.52 -5.12
C LEU A 158 -1.75 12.98 -5.38
N PRO A 159 -1.06 13.95 -4.76
CA PRO A 159 -1.22 15.36 -5.09
C PRO A 159 -0.94 15.64 -6.58
N ALA A 160 -1.46 16.75 -7.11
CA ALA A 160 -1.44 17.05 -8.55
C ALA A 160 -0.06 17.41 -9.03
N GLU A 161 0.61 18.21 -8.22
CA GLU A 161 1.90 18.78 -8.51
C GLU A 161 2.95 17.71 -8.85
N PRO A 162 3.14 16.63 -8.05
CA PRO A 162 4.08 15.58 -8.42
C PRO A 162 3.62 14.80 -9.66
N VAL A 163 2.33 14.48 -9.79
CA VAL A 163 1.82 13.75 -10.96
C VAL A 163 2.11 14.54 -12.23
N GLU A 164 1.66 15.80 -12.31
CA GLU A 164 1.86 16.71 -13.44
C GLU A 164 3.33 16.93 -13.78
N PHE A 165 4.20 17.02 -12.77
CA PHE A 165 5.64 17.11 -12.98
C PHE A 165 6.18 15.88 -13.73
N PHE A 166 5.82 14.68 -13.26
CA PHE A 166 6.24 13.43 -13.90
C PHE A 166 5.62 13.26 -15.29
N GLU A 167 4.38 13.70 -15.51
CA GLU A 167 3.78 13.74 -16.84
C GLU A 167 4.55 14.66 -17.80
N LYS A 168 4.95 15.84 -17.33
CA LYS A 168 5.70 16.81 -18.12
C LYS A 168 7.06 16.26 -18.56
N ILE A 169 7.82 15.65 -17.65
CA ILE A 169 9.13 15.08 -18.02
C ILE A 169 9.00 13.79 -18.83
N ALA A 170 7.93 13.00 -18.62
CA ALA A 170 7.63 11.82 -19.43
C ALA A 170 7.40 12.19 -20.90
N ARG A 171 6.76 13.33 -21.18
CA ARG A 171 6.63 13.87 -22.55
C ARG A 171 7.98 14.23 -23.19
N TRP A 172 8.99 14.51 -22.37
CA TRP A 172 10.35 14.88 -22.82
C TRP A 172 11.28 13.67 -22.88
N GLY A 173 10.74 12.45 -22.87
CA GLY A 173 11.50 11.21 -23.01
C GLY A 173 11.88 10.54 -21.69
N TYR A 174 11.44 11.05 -20.53
CA TYR A 174 11.61 10.32 -19.27
C TYR A 174 10.84 8.98 -19.35
N PRO A 175 11.46 7.85 -18.92
CA PRO A 175 10.94 6.52 -19.23
C PRO A 175 9.81 6.05 -18.29
N TRP A 176 9.51 6.80 -17.23
CA TRP A 176 8.53 6.41 -16.22
C TRP A 176 7.43 7.46 -16.06
N ARG A 177 6.31 7.04 -15.48
CA ARG A 177 5.20 7.92 -15.07
C ARG A 177 4.89 7.68 -13.60
N LEU A 178 4.45 8.72 -12.92
CA LEU A 178 3.91 8.57 -11.57
C LEU A 178 2.45 8.12 -11.66
N MET A 179 2.04 7.21 -10.79
CA MET A 179 0.64 6.86 -10.58
C MET A 179 -0.19 8.11 -10.20
N GLU A 180 -1.47 8.17 -10.56
CA GLU A 180 -2.38 9.19 -10.04
C GLU A 180 -2.86 8.85 -8.62
N GLY A 181 -2.79 7.56 -8.29
CA GLY A 181 -3.18 7.00 -7.01
C GLY A 181 -3.29 5.49 -7.13
N GLY A 182 -4.22 4.94 -6.40
CA GLY A 182 -4.50 3.52 -6.48
C GLY A 182 -5.67 3.11 -5.62
N ARG A 183 -5.88 1.80 -5.59
CA ARG A 183 -6.93 1.16 -4.83
C ARG A 183 -6.33 0.07 -3.98
N HIS A 184 -6.78 -0.01 -2.73
CA HIS A 184 -6.43 -1.07 -1.80
C HIS A 184 -7.69 -1.85 -1.44
N GLU A 185 -7.56 -3.15 -1.32
CA GLU A 185 -8.66 -4.02 -0.92
C GLU A 185 -8.21 -4.87 0.27
N THR A 186 -9.07 -4.97 1.28
CA THR A 186 -8.93 -5.95 2.36
C THR A 186 -9.98 -7.01 2.16
N VAL A 187 -9.59 -8.28 2.12
CA VAL A 187 -10.48 -9.40 1.82
C VAL A 187 -10.43 -10.46 2.92
N VAL A 188 -11.56 -11.10 3.17
CA VAL A 188 -11.72 -12.26 4.03
C VAL A 188 -12.35 -13.37 3.19
N LYS A 189 -11.66 -14.49 3.08
CA LYS A 189 -12.15 -15.70 2.41
C LYS A 189 -12.21 -16.84 3.42
N LEU A 190 -13.34 -17.52 3.47
CA LEU A 190 -13.44 -18.78 4.21
C LEU A 190 -12.48 -19.79 3.58
N SER A 191 -11.64 -20.41 4.41
CA SER A 191 -10.72 -21.45 3.99
C SER A 191 -11.47 -22.77 3.80
N GLU A 192 -10.91 -23.71 3.03
CA GLU A 192 -11.42 -25.08 2.96
C GLU A 192 -11.34 -25.79 4.32
N ASP A 193 -10.36 -25.41 5.15
CA ASP A 193 -10.22 -25.84 6.53
C ASP A 193 -11.05 -24.94 7.45
N PRO A 194 -12.12 -25.46 8.11
CA PRO A 194 -13.02 -24.67 8.94
C PRO A 194 -12.36 -24.06 10.18
N GLU A 195 -11.18 -24.55 10.58
CA GLU A 195 -10.41 -23.98 11.69
C GLU A 195 -9.61 -22.74 11.27
N THR A 196 -9.61 -22.40 9.98
CA THR A 196 -8.82 -21.30 9.44
C THR A 196 -9.61 -20.38 8.51
N VAL A 197 -9.18 -19.14 8.45
CA VAL A 197 -9.71 -18.13 7.54
C VAL A 197 -8.53 -17.52 6.79
N LEU A 198 -8.74 -17.20 5.51
CA LEU A 198 -7.77 -16.46 4.72
C LEU A 198 -8.11 -14.98 4.81
N VAL A 199 -7.17 -14.19 5.32
CA VAL A 199 -7.26 -12.73 5.25
C VAL A 199 -6.27 -12.24 4.21
N GLY A 200 -6.66 -11.24 3.42
CA GLY A 200 -5.85 -10.76 2.32
C GLY A 200 -5.81 -9.24 2.21
N PHE A 201 -4.74 -8.78 1.57
CA PHE A 201 -4.56 -7.39 1.20
C PHE A 201 -4.15 -7.35 -0.28
N SER A 202 -4.86 -6.53 -1.05
CA SER A 202 -4.59 -6.32 -2.46
C SER A 202 -4.32 -4.86 -2.74
N ALA A 203 -3.45 -4.59 -3.70
CA ALA A 203 -3.12 -3.24 -4.13
C ALA A 203 -3.09 -3.18 -5.66
N GLY A 204 -3.71 -2.15 -6.22
CA GLY A 204 -3.67 -1.82 -7.64
C GLY A 204 -3.35 -0.34 -7.84
N HIS A 205 -2.59 -0.05 -8.89
CA HIS A 205 -2.17 1.31 -9.23
C HIS A 205 -3.02 1.84 -10.38
N ASP A 206 -3.32 3.13 -10.31
CA ASP A 206 -4.13 3.82 -11.29
C ASP A 206 -3.25 4.88 -11.98
N TYR A 207 -3.21 4.83 -13.32
CA TYR A 207 -2.42 5.75 -14.15
C TYR A 207 -3.31 6.47 -15.15
N HIS A 208 -2.90 7.69 -15.50
CA HIS A 208 -3.50 8.39 -16.62
C HIS A 208 -3.13 7.73 -17.95
N LEU A 209 -4.13 7.44 -18.78
CA LEU A 209 -3.93 7.01 -20.16
C LEU A 209 -3.59 8.22 -21.04
N PHE A 210 -2.34 8.66 -20.99
CA PHE A 210 -1.88 9.78 -21.81
C PHE A 210 -1.18 9.27 -23.08
N GLY A 211 -1.91 9.29 -24.20
CA GLY A 211 -1.34 8.94 -25.52
C GLY A 211 -0.94 7.47 -25.69
N GLY A 212 -1.38 6.57 -24.80
CA GLY A 212 -1.16 5.13 -24.91
C GLY A 212 0.29 4.66 -24.76
N ASP A 213 1.16 5.46 -24.13
CA ASP A 213 2.61 5.17 -24.05
C ASP A 213 2.98 4.01 -23.12
N GLY A 214 2.02 3.50 -22.32
CA GLY A 214 2.21 2.39 -21.39
C GLY A 214 3.23 2.66 -20.28
N LYS A 215 3.59 3.92 -20.04
CA LYS A 215 4.60 4.26 -19.03
C LYS A 215 4.03 4.12 -17.62
N VAL A 216 4.79 3.43 -16.78
CA VAL A 216 4.49 3.17 -15.36
C VAL A 216 5.68 3.54 -14.48
N ILE A 217 5.54 3.40 -13.16
CA ILE A 217 6.65 3.59 -12.22
C ILE A 217 7.78 2.57 -12.49
N PRO A 218 9.02 2.85 -12.07
CA PRO A 218 10.08 1.85 -12.13
C PRO A 218 9.74 0.58 -11.34
N GLN A 219 10.16 -0.59 -11.83
CA GLN A 219 9.93 -1.90 -11.17
C GLN A 219 10.40 -1.95 -9.71
N TRP A 220 11.45 -1.22 -9.34
CA TRP A 220 11.91 -1.18 -7.96
C TRP A 220 10.95 -0.40 -7.04
N VAL A 221 10.27 0.63 -7.55
CA VAL A 221 9.23 1.38 -6.83
C VAL A 221 8.02 0.48 -6.66
N GLU A 222 7.63 -0.20 -7.74
CA GLU A 222 6.55 -1.18 -7.71
C GLU A 222 6.84 -2.27 -6.66
N ARG A 223 8.03 -2.88 -6.70
CA ARG A 223 8.47 -3.87 -5.71
C ARG A 223 8.41 -3.33 -4.28
N ALA A 224 8.84 -2.08 -4.05
CA ALA A 224 8.77 -1.45 -2.74
C ALA A 224 7.32 -1.27 -2.28
N HIS A 225 6.42 -0.84 -3.17
CA HIS A 225 5.00 -0.71 -2.87
C HIS A 225 4.34 -2.07 -2.60
N ARG A 226 4.67 -3.10 -3.37
CA ARG A 226 4.21 -4.47 -3.13
C ARG A 226 4.74 -5.02 -1.79
N ALA A 227 5.96 -4.65 -1.39
CA ALA A 227 6.49 -5.01 -0.08
C ALA A 227 5.77 -4.26 1.05
N TYR A 228 5.41 -3.00 0.83
CA TYR A 228 4.56 -2.24 1.75
C TYR A 228 3.19 -2.93 1.94
N GLY A 229 2.51 -3.34 0.87
CA GLY A 229 1.24 -4.09 0.98
C GLY A 229 1.36 -5.38 1.81
N ARG A 230 2.48 -6.11 1.67
CA ARG A 230 2.76 -7.30 2.52
C ARG A 230 2.99 -6.92 3.98
N LEU A 231 3.63 -5.79 4.25
CA LEU A 231 3.82 -5.29 5.60
C LEU A 231 2.48 -4.89 6.24
N VAL A 232 1.56 -4.28 5.48
CA VAL A 232 0.20 -3.98 5.94
C VAL A 232 -0.54 -5.26 6.31
N LEU A 233 -0.50 -6.28 5.45
CA LEU A 233 -1.06 -7.60 5.73
C LEU A 233 -0.50 -8.19 7.04
N GLU A 234 0.83 -8.20 7.20
CA GLU A 234 1.46 -8.74 8.39
C GLU A 234 1.08 -7.97 9.68
N GLU A 235 1.12 -6.64 9.63
CA GLU A 235 0.76 -5.81 10.78
C GLU A 235 -0.73 -5.90 11.11
N GLY A 236 -1.59 -6.08 10.11
CA GLY A 236 -3.01 -6.41 10.30
C GLY A 236 -3.20 -7.76 10.98
N VAL A 237 -2.48 -8.81 10.56
CA VAL A 237 -2.52 -10.12 11.24
C VAL A 237 -2.07 -9.98 12.69
N LYS A 238 -0.94 -9.32 12.95
CA LYS A 238 -0.46 -9.04 14.31
C LYS A 238 -1.48 -8.25 15.13
N GLU A 239 -2.23 -7.35 14.51
CA GLU A 239 -3.31 -6.60 15.16
C GLU A 239 -4.47 -7.52 15.57
N LEU A 240 -4.92 -8.45 14.72
CA LEU A 240 -5.94 -9.45 15.07
C LEU A 240 -5.54 -10.28 16.30
N TYR A 241 -4.30 -10.79 16.32
CA TYR A 241 -3.79 -11.55 17.46
C TYR A 241 -3.80 -10.73 18.76
N ARG A 242 -3.37 -9.46 18.69
CA ARG A 242 -3.37 -8.56 19.85
C ARG A 242 -4.78 -8.30 20.38
N ARG A 243 -5.77 -8.12 19.51
CA ARG A 243 -7.18 -7.94 19.90
C ARG A 243 -7.77 -9.19 20.55
N ALA A 244 -7.36 -10.37 20.08
CA ALA A 244 -7.74 -11.65 20.66
C ALA A 244 -6.97 -11.99 21.96
N GLY A 245 -6.02 -11.15 22.38
CA GLY A 245 -5.17 -11.43 23.54
C GLY A 245 -4.20 -12.61 23.34
N LYS A 246 -3.85 -12.93 22.09
CA LYS A 246 -2.98 -14.04 21.70
C LYS A 246 -1.61 -13.56 21.23
N GLU A 247 -0.61 -14.45 21.31
CA GLU A 247 0.72 -14.16 20.79
C GLU A 247 0.71 -14.20 19.26
N PRO A 248 1.15 -13.13 18.57
CA PRO A 248 1.21 -13.12 17.11
C PRO A 248 2.26 -14.08 16.57
N PRO A 249 2.12 -14.53 15.30
CA PRO A 249 3.15 -15.32 14.64
C PRO A 249 4.47 -14.54 14.59
N LYS A 250 5.57 -15.28 14.78
CA LYS A 250 6.95 -14.75 14.77
C LYS A 250 7.47 -14.48 13.36
#